data_AF-W1X7Q2-F1
#
_entry.id   AF-W1X7Q2-F1
#
_cell.length_a   1.000
_cell.length_b   1.000
_cell.length_c   1.000
_cell.angle_alpha   90.00
_cell.angle_beta   90.00
_cell.angle_gamma   90.00
#
_symmetry.space_group_name_H-M   'P 1'
#
loop_
_entity.id
_entity.type
_entity.pdbx_description
1 polymer ?
#
loop_
_entity_poly.entity_id
_entity_poly.type
_entity_poly.pdbx_seq_one_letter_code
_entity_poly.pdbx_strand_id
1 'polypeptide(L)'
;PAWEEARNMINDEWKSLPAGVQGPTINDRFDDVYGIIYAISGDEYSYEEKRQQAEDLKRQLLSVPNVKKISLIGVQQQTLNVTINKDKLASYKVSTQ
;
A
#
# COMPACT_ATOMS: atom_id res chain seq x y z
N PRO A 1 -9.64 4.72 26.37
CA PRO A 1 -11.09 4.69 26.67
C PRO A 1 -11.95 5.27 25.54
N ALA A 2 -11.92 6.58 25.27
CA ALA A 2 -12.83 7.22 24.30
C ALA A 2 -12.65 6.72 22.84
N TRP A 3 -11.41 6.44 22.43
CA TRP A 3 -11.13 5.97 21.07
C TRP A 3 -11.58 4.52 20.82
N GLU A 4 -11.55 3.71 21.86
CA GLU A 4 -11.97 2.31 21.82
C GLU A 4 -13.49 2.19 21.76
N GLU A 5 -14.20 3.03 22.52
CA GLU A 5 -15.66 3.19 22.43
C GLU A 5 -16.09 3.67 21.04
N ALA A 6 -15.42 4.68 20.48
CA ALA A 6 -15.71 5.15 19.12
C ALA A 6 -15.50 4.05 18.06
N ARG A 7 -14.43 3.25 18.18
CA ARG A 7 -14.18 2.12 17.29
C ARG A 7 -15.26 1.04 17.41
N ASN A 8 -15.69 0.73 18.63
CA ASN A 8 -16.71 -0.30 18.85
C ASN A 8 -18.07 0.14 18.28
N MET A 9 -18.49 1.38 18.53
CA MET A 9 -19.73 1.94 17.96
C MET A 9 -19.75 1.89 16.43
N ILE A 10 -18.64 2.27 15.80
CA ILE A 10 -18.52 2.27 14.34
C ILE A 10 -18.52 0.84 13.77
N ASN A 11 -17.90 -0.11 14.47
CA ASN A 11 -17.89 -1.53 14.07
C ASN A 11 -19.27 -2.20 14.23
N ASP A 12 -20.08 -1.76 15.20
CA ASP A 12 -21.41 -2.30 15.41
C ASP A 12 -22.40 -1.84 14.31
N GLU A 13 -22.31 -0.57 13.90
CA GLU A 13 -23.12 -0.02 12.80
C GLU A 13 -22.67 -0.50 11.42
N TRP A 14 -21.44 -1.00 11.25
CA TRP A 14 -20.96 -1.55 9.98
C TRP A 14 -21.84 -2.70 9.47
N LYS A 15 -22.35 -3.55 10.37
CA LYS A 15 -23.18 -4.71 10.00
C LYS A 15 -24.55 -4.31 9.44
N SER A 16 -24.98 -3.07 9.64
CA SER A 16 -26.26 -2.55 9.13
C SER A 16 -26.12 -1.91 7.74
N LEU A 17 -24.90 -1.76 7.21
CA LEU A 17 -24.66 -1.08 5.94
C LEU A 17 -24.92 -1.97 4.71
N PRO A 18 -25.39 -1.37 3.59
CA PRO A 18 -25.59 -2.08 2.33
C PRO A 18 -24.30 -2.67 1.77
N ALA A 19 -24.42 -3.80 1.05
CA ALA A 19 -23.29 -4.42 0.36
C ALA A 19 -22.69 -3.44 -0.68
N GLY A 20 -21.39 -3.18 -0.57
CA GLY A 20 -20.64 -2.31 -1.48
C GLY A 20 -20.13 -1.01 -0.86
N VAL A 21 -20.49 -0.70 0.39
CA VAL A 21 -19.90 0.45 1.10
C VAL A 21 -18.48 0.09 1.53
N GLN A 22 -17.51 0.96 1.26
CA GLN A 22 -16.16 0.83 1.81
C GLN A 22 -16.18 1.32 3.26
N GLY A 23 -15.82 0.44 4.20
CA GLY A 23 -15.98 0.71 5.63
C GLY A 23 -15.25 1.94 6.14
N PRO A 24 -15.75 2.55 7.24
CA PRO A 24 -15.16 3.74 7.83
C PRO A 24 -13.71 3.46 8.26
N THR A 25 -12.78 4.22 7.67
CA THR A 25 -11.38 4.19 8.07
C THR A 25 -11.19 5.16 9.23
N ILE A 26 -11.22 4.62 10.45
CA ILE A 26 -10.93 5.40 11.63
C ILE A 26 -9.42 5.66 11.68
N ASN A 27 -9.01 6.88 11.34
CA ASN A 27 -7.61 7.31 11.41
C ASN A 27 -7.38 8.02 12.75
N ASP A 28 -6.71 7.34 13.71
CA ASP A 28 -6.31 7.91 15.02
C ASP A 28 -5.08 8.81 14.92
N ARG A 29 -4.37 8.78 13.80
CA ARG A 29 -2.97 9.22 13.72
C ARG A 29 -2.83 10.69 13.35
N PHE A 30 -3.52 11.56 14.09
CA PHE A 30 -3.39 13.02 13.94
C PHE A 30 -2.14 13.58 14.66
N ASP A 31 -1.45 12.77 15.47
CA ASP A 31 -0.21 13.12 16.18
C ASP A 31 1.08 12.84 15.38
N ASP A 32 0.96 12.26 14.17
CA ASP A 32 2.12 11.90 13.35
C ASP A 32 2.73 13.15 12.69
N VAL A 33 3.72 13.77 13.35
CA VAL A 33 4.54 14.85 12.80
C VAL A 33 5.69 14.26 11.97
N TYR A 34 5.78 14.64 10.70
CA TYR A 34 6.89 14.29 9.83
C TYR A 34 8.00 15.35 9.97
N GLY A 35 9.09 15.01 10.66
CA GLY A 35 10.20 15.95 10.89
C GLY A 35 11.20 16.06 9.73
N ILE A 36 11.27 15.05 8.85
CA ILE A 36 12.29 14.97 7.80
C ILE A 36 11.68 14.33 6.54
N ILE A 37 11.96 14.92 5.37
CA ILE A 37 11.57 14.41 4.05
C ILE A 37 12.84 14.20 3.22
N TYR A 38 12.96 13.01 2.61
CA TYR A 38 14.03 12.67 1.70
C TYR A 38 13.47 12.33 0.32
N ALA A 39 14.10 12.83 -0.73
CA ALA A 39 13.76 12.50 -2.11
C ALA A 39 14.83 11.57 -2.69
N ILE A 40 14.39 10.48 -3.34
CA ILE A 40 15.27 9.53 -4.04
C ILE A 40 15.12 9.80 -5.54
N SER A 41 16.20 10.24 -6.18
CA SER A 41 16.30 10.44 -7.63
C SER A 41 17.34 9.51 -8.24
N GLY A 42 17.19 9.24 -9.54
CA GLY A 42 18.12 8.36 -10.27
C GLY A 42 17.66 8.19 -11.71
N ASP A 43 18.20 8.99 -12.62
CA ASP A 43 17.66 9.08 -13.99
C ASP A 43 17.83 7.78 -14.80
N GLU A 44 18.84 6.97 -14.45
CA GLU A 44 19.14 5.71 -15.14
C GLU A 44 18.49 4.47 -14.49
N TYR A 45 17.77 4.63 -13.37
CA TYR A 45 17.14 3.51 -12.68
C TYR A 45 15.68 3.33 -13.07
N SER A 46 15.25 2.07 -13.21
CA SER A 46 13.84 1.73 -13.34
C SER A 46 13.07 2.10 -12.07
N TYR A 47 11.75 2.26 -12.19
CA TYR A 47 10.88 2.51 -11.04
C TYR A 47 10.93 1.39 -10.00
N GLU A 48 11.13 0.14 -10.43
CA GLU A 48 11.27 -0.99 -9.52
C GLU A 48 12.57 -0.89 -8.71
N GLU A 49 13.71 -0.63 -9.36
CA GLU A 49 14.99 -0.49 -8.67
C GLU A 49 14.94 0.66 -7.66
N LYS A 50 14.36 1.80 -8.03
CA LYS A 50 14.15 2.93 -7.11
C LYS A 50 13.30 2.53 -5.90
N ARG A 51 12.23 1.77 -6.12
CA ARG A 51 11.37 1.27 -5.05
C ARG A 51 12.13 0.32 -4.14
N GLN A 52 12.86 -0.64 -4.70
CA GLN A 52 13.65 -1.63 -3.96
C GLN A 52 14.65 -0.90 -3.03
N GLN A 53 15.40 0.05 -3.58
CA GLN A 53 16.35 0.86 -2.81
C GLN A 53 15.66 1.70 -1.74
N ALA A 54 14.49 2.28 -2.03
CA ALA A 54 13.71 3.03 -1.06
C ALA A 54 13.18 2.14 0.08
N GLU A 55 12.76 0.91 -0.21
CA GLU A 55 12.34 -0.08 0.78
C GLU A 55 13.51 -0.54 1.66
N ASP A 56 14.68 -0.75 1.09
CA ASP A 56 15.90 -1.11 1.82
C ASP A 56 16.34 0.04 2.74
N LEU A 57 16.35 1.28 2.23
CA LEU A 57 16.65 2.46 3.03
C LEU A 57 15.65 2.62 4.18
N LYS A 58 14.36 2.44 3.91
CA LYS A 58 13.32 2.43 4.94
C LYS A 58 13.62 1.37 6.01
N ARG A 59 13.99 0.16 5.62
CA ARG A 59 14.28 -0.94 6.55
C ARG A 59 15.48 -0.62 7.44
N GLN A 60 16.51 0.01 6.90
CA GLN A 60 17.68 0.46 7.65
C GLN A 60 17.34 1.63 8.58
N LEU A 61 16.58 2.61 8.13
CA LEU A 61 16.21 3.76 8.96
C LEU A 61 15.24 3.38 10.08
N LEU A 62 14.42 2.35 9.90
CA LEU A 62 13.58 1.79 10.97
C LEU A 62 14.38 1.14 12.10
N SER A 63 15.64 0.76 11.89
CA SER A 63 16.49 0.21 12.95
C SER A 63 17.18 1.29 13.80
N VAL A 64 17.10 2.56 13.38
CA VAL A 64 17.66 3.69 14.13
C VAL A 64 16.78 4.01 15.34
N PRO A 65 17.35 4.15 16.55
CA PRO A 65 16.57 4.51 17.73
C PRO A 65 15.85 5.86 17.53
N ASN A 66 14.62 5.94 18.03
CA ASN A 66 13.70 7.10 17.91
C ASN A 66 13.03 7.31 16.55
N VAL A 67 13.14 6.38 15.60
CA VAL A 67 12.35 6.42 14.37
C VAL A 67 11.00 5.71 14.58
N LYS A 68 9.91 6.49 14.71
CA LYS A 68 8.54 5.97 14.92
C LYS A 68 7.91 5.42 13.64
N LYS A 69 8.12 6.09 12.49
CA LYS A 69 7.42 5.77 11.24
C LYS A 69 8.16 6.33 10.02
N ILE A 70 8.21 5.54 8.96
CA ILE A 70 8.69 5.95 7.64
C ILE A 70 7.64 5.57 6.58
N SER A 71 7.23 6.56 5.81
CA SER A 71 6.25 6.42 4.73
C SER A 71 6.94 6.67 3.38
N LEU A 72 6.80 5.74 2.45
CA LEU A 72 7.22 5.94 1.07
C LEU A 72 6.06 6.58 0.30
N ILE A 73 6.36 7.66 -0.42
CA ILE A 73 5.39 8.44 -1.20
C ILE A 73 5.77 8.32 -2.68
N GLY A 74 4.77 8.18 -3.56
CA GLY A 74 5.01 8.09 -5.01
C GLY A 74 5.42 6.71 -5.52
N VAL A 75 5.24 5.66 -4.71
CA VAL A 75 5.48 4.27 -5.14
C VAL A 75 4.40 3.87 -6.16
N GLN A 76 4.81 3.57 -7.39
CA GLN A 76 3.91 3.00 -8.39
C GLN A 76 3.60 1.55 -8.02
N GLN A 77 2.32 1.22 -7.84
CA GLN A 77 1.91 -0.16 -7.61
C GLN A 77 2.15 -0.99 -8.87
N GLN A 78 2.85 -2.12 -8.72
CA GLN A 78 3.05 -3.07 -9.81
C GLN A 78 1.70 -3.72 -10.15
N THR A 79 1.23 -3.50 -11.38
CA THR A 79 0.10 -4.25 -11.92
C THR A 79 0.64 -5.43 -12.71
N LEU A 80 0.38 -6.65 -12.23
CA LEU A 80 0.71 -7.87 -12.98
C LEU A 80 -0.25 -8.01 -14.16
N ASN A 81 0.15 -7.51 -15.33
CA ASN A 81 -0.59 -7.72 -16.56
C ASN A 81 -0.19 -9.07 -17.16
N VAL A 82 -1.01 -10.09 -16.94
CA VAL A 82 -0.86 -11.38 -17.63
C VAL A 82 -1.40 -11.22 -19.05
N THR A 83 -0.52 -10.82 -19.98
CA THR A 83 -0.89 -10.78 -21.40
C THR A 83 -0.81 -12.19 -21.98
N ILE A 84 -1.96 -12.83 -22.11
CA ILE A 84 -2.01 -14.16 -22.73
C ILE A 84 -2.03 -14.01 -24.25
N ASN A 85 -1.05 -14.62 -24.92
CA ASN A 85 -1.00 -14.68 -26.38
C ASN A 85 -2.08 -15.66 -26.87
N LYS A 86 -3.14 -15.11 -27.48
CA LYS A 86 -4.30 -15.87 -27.97
C LYS A 86 -3.93 -16.89 -29.05
N ASP A 87 -2.93 -16.60 -29.89
CA ASP A 87 -2.49 -17.50 -30.96
C ASP A 87 -1.78 -18.74 -30.40
N LYS A 88 -0.96 -18.56 -29.34
CA LYS A 88 -0.37 -19.68 -28.62
C LYS A 88 -1.43 -20.49 -27.85
N LEU A 89 -2.42 -19.87 -27.23
CA LEU A 89 -3.51 -20.60 -26.55
C LEU A 89 -4.36 -21.44 -27.50
N ALA A 90 -4.66 -20.91 -28.69
CA ALA A 90 -5.41 -21.61 -29.73
C ALA A 90 -4.68 -22.90 -30.17
N SER A 91 -3.34 -22.88 -30.20
CA SER A 91 -2.53 -24.06 -30.50
C SER A 91 -2.60 -25.16 -29.42
N TYR A 92 -2.92 -24.79 -28.18
CA TYR A 92 -3.05 -25.71 -27.04
C TYR A 92 -4.49 -26.14 -26.73
N LYS A 93 -5.50 -25.69 -27.51
CA LYS A 93 -6.94 -26.00 -27.31
C LYS A 93 -7.46 -25.70 -25.88
N VAL A 94 -6.85 -24.77 -25.15
CA VAL A 94 -7.32 -24.37 -23.81
C VAL A 94 -8.10 -23.06 -23.90
N SER A 95 -9.36 -23.11 -23.50
CA SER A 95 -10.28 -21.97 -23.43
C SER A 95 -10.22 -21.36 -22.02
N THR A 96 -10.03 -20.04 -21.93
CA THR A 96 -10.14 -19.28 -20.67
C THR A 96 -11.60 -18.90 -20.43
N GLN A 97 -12.29 -19.64 -19.55
CA GLN A 97 -13.46 -19.14 -18.82
C GLN A 97 -13.00 -18.59 -17.46
#